data_AF-A0A952LJM1-F1
#
_entry.id   AF-A0A952LJM1-F1
#
_cell.length_a   1.000
_cell.length_b   1.000
_cell.length_c   1.000
_cell.angle_alpha   90.00
_cell.angle_beta   90.00
_cell.angle_gamma   90.00
#
_symmetry.space_group_name_H-M   'P 1'
#
loop_
_entity.id
_entity.type
_entity.pdbx_description
1 polymer ?
#
loop_
_entity_poly.entity_id
_entity_poly.type
_entity_poly.pdbx_seq_one_letter_code
_entity_poly.pdbx_strand_id
1 'polypeptide(L)'
;MAQAKKKAKAKAKAKAMKSYLVTYHSGAAAEKKMAKSTPEEMNAMMQKWMDWAAKCGENLEEMGAPLQKGVNLNSKGKASPSSRKITGYSKLTAPSIAGA
;
A
#
# COMPACT_ATOMS: atom_id res chain seq x y z
N MET A 1 17.11 -34.84 -1.72
CA MET A 1 17.98 -33.63 -1.59
C MET A 1 17.39 -32.34 -2.18
N ALA A 2 16.49 -32.38 -3.17
CA ALA A 2 15.91 -31.17 -3.78
C ALA A 2 14.99 -30.35 -2.83
N GLN A 3 14.20 -31.01 -1.98
CA GLN A 3 13.31 -30.32 -1.03
C GLN A 3 14.08 -29.54 0.06
N ALA A 4 15.21 -30.06 0.54
CA ALA A 4 16.03 -29.38 1.54
C ALA A 4 16.67 -28.10 0.98
N LYS A 5 17.13 -28.14 -0.27
CA LYS A 5 17.65 -26.95 -0.98
C LYS A 5 16.56 -25.91 -1.22
N LYS A 6 15.34 -26.32 -1.57
CA LYS A 6 14.18 -25.42 -1.74
C LYS A 6 13.80 -24.73 -0.43
N LYS A 7 13.75 -25.48 0.69
CA LYS A 7 13.46 -24.95 2.03
C LYS A 7 14.55 -23.99 2.52
N ALA A 8 15.83 -24.31 2.29
CA ALA A 8 16.95 -23.42 2.67
C ALA A 8 16.92 -22.10 1.88
N LYS A 9 16.61 -22.14 0.58
CA LYS A 9 16.49 -20.93 -0.27
C LYS A 9 15.30 -20.06 0.15
N ALA A 10 14.16 -20.68 0.48
CA ALA A 10 13.00 -19.96 1.01
C ALA A 10 13.30 -19.28 2.37
N LYS A 11 14.02 -19.97 3.26
CA LYS A 11 14.43 -19.43 4.57
C LYS A 11 15.44 -18.29 4.45
N ALA A 12 16.38 -18.36 3.50
CA ALA A 12 17.31 -17.27 3.22
C ALA A 12 16.61 -16.05 2.57
N LYS A 13 15.66 -16.30 1.66
CA LYS A 13 14.79 -15.25 1.09
C LYS A 13 14.01 -14.55 2.20
N ALA A 14 13.38 -15.29 3.12
CA ALA A 14 12.64 -14.72 4.25
C ALA A 14 13.52 -13.87 5.19
N LYS A 15 14.79 -14.25 5.42
CA LYS A 15 15.73 -13.45 6.26
C LYS A 15 16.15 -12.12 5.62
N ALA A 16 16.07 -12.01 4.29
CA ALA A 16 16.43 -10.80 3.55
C ALA A 16 15.22 -9.88 3.26
N MET A 17 13.99 -10.36 3.43
CA MET A 17 12.78 -9.58 3.15
C MET A 17 12.41 -8.69 4.33
N LYS A 18 12.15 -7.41 4.05
CA LYS A 18 11.69 -6.40 5.01
C LYS A 18 10.26 -6.00 4.64
N SER A 19 9.45 -5.68 5.63
CA SER A 19 8.12 -5.11 5.41
C SER A 19 8.21 -3.59 5.21
N TYR A 20 7.46 -3.09 4.23
CA TYR A 20 7.33 -1.68 3.91
C TYR A 20 5.85 -1.30 3.90
N LEU A 21 5.58 -0.08 4.33
CA LEU A 21 4.27 0.54 4.26
C LEU A 21 4.30 1.66 3.22
N VAL A 22 3.58 1.49 2.13
CA VAL A 22 3.43 2.52 1.10
C VAL A 22 2.19 3.33 1.44
N THR A 23 2.37 4.62 1.76
CA THR A 23 1.25 5.52 2.06
C THR A 23 0.85 6.32 0.83
N TYR A 24 -0.43 6.36 0.50
CA TYR A 24 -0.98 7.16 -0.59
C TYR A 24 -1.41 8.52 -0.07
N HIS A 25 -0.93 9.57 -0.71
CA HIS A 25 -1.25 10.95 -0.37
C HIS A 25 -2.13 11.54 -1.45
N SER A 26 -3.30 12.03 -1.09
CA SER A 26 -4.18 12.71 -2.05
C SER A 26 -4.79 13.98 -1.44
N GLY A 27 -4.94 14.99 -2.29
CA GLY A 27 -5.50 16.29 -1.91
C GLY A 27 -6.94 16.46 -2.35
N ALA A 28 -7.55 17.58 -1.95
CA ALA A 28 -8.94 17.91 -2.28
C ALA A 28 -9.29 17.88 -3.79
N ALA A 29 -8.30 18.10 -4.66
CA ALA A 29 -8.50 17.98 -6.11
C ALA A 29 -8.75 16.53 -6.56
N ALA A 30 -8.07 15.55 -5.94
CA ALA A 30 -8.26 14.13 -6.23
C ALA A 30 -9.63 13.65 -5.73
N GLU A 31 -10.08 14.11 -4.56
CA GLU A 31 -11.42 13.84 -4.04
C GLU A 31 -12.51 14.35 -5.01
N LYS A 32 -12.36 15.59 -5.49
CA LYS A 32 -13.28 16.18 -6.48
C LYS A 32 -13.28 15.44 -7.81
N LYS A 33 -12.12 14.92 -8.24
CA LYS A 33 -12.02 14.13 -9.47
C LYS A 33 -12.75 12.80 -9.30
N MET A 34 -12.53 12.09 -8.19
CA MET A 34 -13.23 10.84 -7.88
C MET A 34 -14.76 11.03 -7.84
N ALA A 35 -15.23 12.12 -7.22
CA ALA A 35 -16.66 12.44 -7.14
C ALA A 35 -17.31 12.74 -8.50
N LYS A 36 -16.52 13.08 -9.52
CA LYS A 36 -16.98 13.40 -10.88
C LYS A 36 -16.64 12.31 -11.90
N SER A 37 -15.94 11.26 -11.49
CA SER A 37 -15.50 10.22 -12.41
C SER A 37 -16.68 9.42 -12.95
N THR A 38 -16.63 9.10 -14.23
CA THR A 38 -17.61 8.21 -14.84
C THR A 38 -17.37 6.76 -14.42
N PRO A 39 -18.36 5.86 -14.53
CA PRO A 39 -18.15 4.43 -14.25
C PRO A 39 -17.01 3.81 -15.08
N GLU A 40 -16.84 4.25 -16.32
CA GLU A 40 -15.77 3.79 -17.20
C GLU A 40 -14.39 4.24 -16.69
N GLU A 41 -14.27 5.49 -16.26
CA GLU A 41 -13.03 6.00 -15.64
C GLU A 41 -12.72 5.27 -14.33
N MET A 42 -13.73 4.98 -13.51
CA MET A 42 -13.57 4.19 -12.28
C MET A 42 -13.07 2.78 -12.60
N ASN A 43 -13.64 2.11 -13.61
CA ASN A 43 -13.19 0.80 -14.05
C ASN A 43 -11.75 0.83 -14.57
N ALA A 44 -11.39 1.84 -15.37
CA ALA A 44 -10.02 2.00 -15.85
C ALA A 44 -9.02 2.24 -14.71
N MET A 45 -9.40 2.97 -13.67
CA MET A 45 -8.59 3.15 -12.46
C MET A 45 -8.41 1.82 -11.70
N MET A 46 -9.50 1.07 -11.53
CA MET A 46 -9.46 -0.25 -10.90
C MET A 46 -8.59 -1.23 -11.68
N GLN A 47 -8.67 -1.26 -13.02
CA GLN A 47 -7.81 -2.12 -13.83
C GLN A 47 -6.33 -1.82 -13.64
N LYS A 48 -5.94 -0.54 -13.71
CA LYS A 48 -4.54 -0.13 -13.44
C LYS A 48 -4.08 -0.53 -12.04
N TRP A 49 -4.98 -0.50 -11.07
CA TRP A 49 -4.72 -0.92 -9.70
C TRP A 49 -4.48 -2.44 -9.60
N MET A 50 -5.33 -3.25 -10.25
CA MET A 50 -5.17 -4.70 -10.31
C MET A 50 -3.89 -5.09 -11.06
N ASP A 51 -3.56 -4.40 -12.15
CA ASP A 51 -2.31 -4.61 -12.91
C ASP A 51 -1.06 -4.34 -12.07
N TRP A 52 -1.09 -3.26 -11.27
CA TRP A 52 -0.03 -2.98 -10.31
C TRP A 52 0.08 -4.08 -9.25
N ALA A 53 -1.06 -4.50 -8.67
CA ALA A 53 -1.06 -5.56 -7.67
C ALA A 53 -0.51 -6.88 -8.23
N ALA A 54 -0.85 -7.21 -9.48
CA ALA A 54 -0.33 -8.38 -10.17
C ALA A 54 1.20 -8.31 -10.37
N LYS A 55 1.75 -7.12 -10.64
CA LYS A 55 3.21 -6.90 -10.72
C LYS A 55 3.91 -7.10 -9.38
N CYS A 56 3.28 -6.69 -8.28
CA CYS A 56 3.82 -6.92 -6.94
C CYS A 56 3.74 -8.40 -6.52
N GLY A 57 2.70 -9.11 -6.96
CA GLY A 57 2.55 -10.56 -6.77
C GLY A 57 2.58 -10.96 -5.29
N GLU A 58 3.32 -12.04 -4.97
CA GLU A 58 3.45 -12.58 -3.60
C GLU A 58 4.07 -11.59 -2.60
N ASN A 59 4.70 -10.52 -3.08
CA ASN A 59 5.31 -9.52 -2.23
C ASN A 59 4.30 -8.50 -1.69
N LEU A 60 3.10 -8.41 -2.28
CA LEU A 60 2.01 -7.55 -1.80
C LEU A 60 1.26 -8.27 -0.67
N GLU A 61 1.58 -7.94 0.56
CA GLU A 61 0.91 -8.52 1.73
C GLU A 61 -0.52 -7.97 1.90
N GLU A 62 -0.71 -6.68 1.58
CA GLU A 62 -2.00 -6.02 1.68
C GLU A 62 -2.18 -5.06 0.49
N MET A 63 -3.16 -5.39 -0.37
CA MET A 63 -3.43 -4.63 -1.60
C MET A 63 -3.68 -3.16 -1.32
N GLY A 64 -4.36 -2.89 -0.21
CA GLY A 64 -4.51 -1.57 0.37
C GLY A 64 -5.94 -1.23 0.69
N ALA A 65 -6.11 -0.34 1.66
CA ALA A 65 -7.41 0.11 2.13
C ALA A 65 -7.53 1.63 1.96
N PRO A 66 -8.65 2.15 1.45
CA PRO A 66 -8.92 3.58 1.50
C PRO A 66 -9.06 4.02 2.95
N LEU A 67 -8.44 5.15 3.29
CA LEU A 67 -8.49 5.75 4.62
C LEU A 67 -9.28 7.05 4.59
N GLN A 68 -9.96 7.34 5.70
CA GLN A 68 -10.52 8.67 5.96
C GLN A 68 -9.43 9.66 6.39
N LYS A 69 -9.82 10.93 6.54
CA LYS A 69 -8.92 12.02 6.94
C LYS A 69 -8.26 11.72 8.29
N GLY A 70 -6.94 11.79 8.32
CA GLY A 70 -6.17 11.53 9.54
C GLY A 70 -6.44 12.55 10.64
N VAL A 71 -6.25 12.12 11.89
CA VAL A 71 -6.32 12.94 13.09
C VAL A 71 -5.00 12.87 13.85
N ASN A 72 -4.56 14.00 14.40
CA ASN A 72 -3.46 14.05 15.36
C ASN A 72 -4.04 13.98 16.77
N LEU A 73 -3.53 13.05 17.58
CA LEU A 73 -3.85 12.94 19.00
C LEU A 73 -2.64 13.41 19.82
N ASN A 74 -2.86 14.34 20.76
CA ASN A 74 -1.81 14.75 21.68
C ASN A 74 -1.77 13.89 22.94
N SER A 75 -0.75 14.06 23.79
CA SER A 75 -0.56 13.31 25.04
C SER A 75 -1.70 13.48 26.06
N LYS A 76 -2.59 14.45 25.86
CA LYS A 76 -3.78 14.70 26.70
C LYS A 76 -5.07 14.15 26.06
N GLY A 77 -4.96 13.38 24.98
CA GLY A 77 -6.10 12.79 24.27
C GLY A 77 -6.90 13.76 23.40
N LYS A 78 -6.45 15.01 23.22
CA LYS A 78 -7.16 15.96 22.36
C LYS A 78 -6.86 15.65 20.89
N ALA A 79 -7.93 15.45 20.12
CA ALA A 79 -7.86 15.30 18.67
C ALA A 79 -7.80 16.64 17.95
N SER A 80 -7.08 16.66 16.82
CA SER A 80 -7.07 17.76 15.86
C SER A 80 -6.89 17.20 14.43
N PRO A 81 -7.34 17.90 13.38
CA PRO A 81 -7.15 17.44 12.01
C PRO A 81 -5.66 17.26 11.66
N SER A 82 -5.32 16.18 10.95
CA SER A 82 -3.97 15.98 10.42
C SER A 82 -3.77 16.69 9.08
N SER A 83 -2.58 17.24 8.86
CA SER A 83 -2.17 17.83 7.59
C SER A 83 -1.53 16.83 6.62
N ARG A 84 -1.33 15.57 7.05
CA ARG A 84 -0.53 14.57 6.31
C ARG A 84 -1.22 13.99 5.07
N LYS A 85 -2.51 14.28 4.82
CA LYS A 85 -3.24 13.91 3.58
C LYS A 85 -3.12 12.44 3.15
N ILE A 86 -2.88 11.54 4.10
CA ILE A 86 -2.84 10.10 3.84
C ILE A 86 -4.27 9.62 3.60
N THR A 87 -4.52 9.01 2.45
CA THR A 87 -5.86 8.53 2.03
C THR A 87 -5.89 7.04 1.72
N GLY A 88 -4.78 6.34 1.93
CA GLY A 88 -4.70 4.90 1.83
C GLY A 88 -3.29 4.41 2.13
N TYR A 89 -3.14 3.10 2.24
CA TYR A 89 -1.83 2.46 2.33
C TYR A 89 -1.86 1.09 1.66
N SER A 90 -0.69 0.54 1.36
CA SER A 90 -0.50 -0.89 1.07
C SER A 90 0.71 -1.41 1.85
N LYS A 91 0.70 -2.71 2.15
CA LYS A 91 1.82 -3.37 2.83
C LYS A 91 2.51 -4.31 1.85
N LEU A 92 3.82 -4.22 1.75
CA LEU A 92 4.62 -5.06 0.86
C LEU A 92 5.90 -5.55 1.52
N THR A 93 6.47 -6.62 0.96
CA THR A 93 7.76 -7.15 1.36
C THR A 93 8.79 -7.04 0.24
N ALA A 94 9.96 -6.52 0.55
CA ALA A 94 11.03 -6.36 -0.43
C ALA A 94 12.40 -6.55 0.22
N PRO A 95 13.45 -6.90 -0.56
CA PRO A 95 14.80 -7.05 -0.02
C PRO A 95 15.42 -5.72 0.44
N SER A 96 14.96 -4.59 -0.11
CA SER A 96 15.45 -3.25 0.18
C SER A 96 14.40 -2.20 -0.18
N ILE A 97 14.58 -0.97 0.29
CA ILE A 97 13.67 0.15 -0.03
C ILE A 97 13.68 0.49 -1.52
N ALA A 98 14.79 0.24 -2.22
CA ALA A 98 14.87 0.46 -3.66
C ALA A 98 14.07 -0.58 -4.47
N GLY A 99 13.77 -1.74 -3.87
CA GLY A 99 12.92 -2.78 -4.46
C GLY A 99 11.50 -2.80 -3.91
N ALA A 100 11.15 -1.85 -3.05
CA ALA A 100 9.81 -1.62 -2.50
C ALA A 100 9.04 -0.67 -3.42
#